data_AF-A0A0G1S4H6-F1
#
_entry.id   AF-A0A0G1S4H6-F1
#
_cell.length_a   1.000
_cell.length_b   1.000
_cell.length_c   1.000
_cell.angle_alpha   90.00
_cell.angle_beta   90.00
_cell.angle_gamma   90.00
#
_symmetry.space_group_name_H-M   'P 1'
#
loop_
_entity.id
_entity.type
_entity.pdbx_description
1 polymer ?
#
loop_
_entity_poly.entity_id
_entity_poly.type
_entity_poly.pdbx_seq_one_letter_code
_entity_poly.pdbx_strand_id
1 'polypeptide(L)'
;MLLHIAEKFLKVNYPRYVIMAFPAMRIFPVILAVIITAAFFWMRDLAKTSGAPPYGMAEEEVPKAEPFSWLSDWKRPDGPARVALQAGHWKAQEAPDELERLRTNTGSSGGGKSEWEVNLEISRLVSEILQKRGVTTEILPATVPPEYLADVFVAVHADGSTDISVSGFKIASPWRDWTGKAPDLADKIEAAYQLATGMKIDPNISRNMRGYYAFAFWRYNHAVHPMTTSVILETGFLTNAADRKTIVQNPQKSAQGLAEGILNYLEAQRLL
;
A
#
# COMPACT_ATOMS: atom_id res chain seq x y z
N MET A 1 54.14 25.79 -74.94
CA MET A 1 54.72 24.44 -75.04
C MET A 1 54.08 23.61 -73.93
N LEU A 2 52.93 23.02 -74.30
CA LEU A 2 52.01 22.18 -73.50
C LEU A 2 51.57 22.74 -72.13
N LEU A 3 51.13 24.01 -72.05
CA LEU A 3 49.70 24.39 -71.97
C LEU A 3 48.87 24.21 -73.27
N HIS A 4 47.53 24.14 -73.11
CA HIS A 4 46.46 24.45 -74.09
C HIS A 4 46.28 23.37 -75.20
N ILE A 5 45.13 22.79 -75.56
CA ILE A 5 43.78 23.28 -75.90
C ILE A 5 42.86 22.06 -76.13
N ALA A 6 41.59 22.13 -75.70
CA ALA A 6 40.39 21.60 -76.39
C ALA A 6 39.15 22.02 -75.56
N GLU A 7 38.79 23.29 -75.58
CA GLU A 7 37.63 23.81 -76.35
C GLU A 7 36.34 22.99 -76.26
N LYS A 8 35.33 23.65 -75.67
CA LYS A 8 33.93 23.73 -76.12
C LYS A 8 33.29 22.43 -76.62
N PHE A 9 32.44 21.83 -75.79
CA PHE A 9 31.15 21.34 -76.29
C PHE A 9 30.07 21.45 -75.20
N LEU A 10 28.97 22.10 -75.59
CA LEU A 10 27.60 21.92 -75.10
C LEU A 10 27.17 22.65 -73.81
N LYS A 11 26.75 23.90 -74.03
CA LYS A 11 25.51 24.45 -73.46
C LYS A 11 24.37 23.44 -73.65
N VAL A 12 23.83 22.88 -72.58
CA VAL A 12 22.46 22.36 -72.54
C VAL A 12 21.82 22.78 -71.21
N ASN A 13 20.70 23.49 -71.34
CA ASN A 13 19.83 23.95 -70.26
C ASN A 13 19.33 22.79 -69.40
N TYR A 14 19.49 22.88 -68.08
CA TYR A 14 18.67 22.13 -67.12
C TYR A 14 17.60 23.05 -66.55
N PRO A 15 16.30 22.72 -66.67
CA PRO A 15 15.24 23.46 -66.00
C PRO A 15 15.33 23.28 -64.48
N ARG A 16 15.13 24.37 -63.74
CA ARG A 16 15.03 24.41 -62.28
C ARG A 16 13.85 23.53 -61.82
N TYR A 17 14.14 22.37 -61.24
CA TYR A 17 13.17 21.68 -60.39
C TYR A 17 13.27 22.26 -58.98
N VAL A 18 12.19 22.94 -58.57
CA VAL A 18 11.95 23.34 -57.18
C VAL A 18 11.71 22.06 -56.38
N ILE A 19 12.70 21.64 -55.59
CA ILE A 19 12.49 20.60 -54.58
C ILE A 19 11.73 21.26 -53.43
N MET A 20 10.41 21.09 -53.40
CA MET A 20 9.63 21.30 -52.18
C MET A 20 10.02 20.21 -51.19
N ALA A 21 10.89 20.55 -50.23
CA ALA A 21 11.14 19.73 -49.07
C ALA A 21 9.91 19.76 -48.15
N PHE A 22 9.06 18.72 -48.24
CA PHE A 22 8.07 18.47 -47.20
C PHE A 22 8.81 18.13 -45.89
N PRO A 23 8.49 18.76 -44.74
CA PRO A 23 9.16 18.50 -43.48
C PRO A 23 8.62 17.21 -42.85
N ALA A 24 8.88 16.06 -43.46
CA ALA A 24 8.54 14.75 -42.90
C ALA A 24 9.46 14.34 -41.73
N MET A 25 10.38 15.20 -41.30
CA MET A 25 11.48 14.85 -40.40
C MET A 25 11.43 15.59 -39.05
N ARG A 26 10.23 15.94 -38.56
CA ARG A 26 10.05 16.51 -37.20
C ARG A 26 8.90 15.94 -36.39
N ILE A 27 8.03 15.12 -36.98
CA ILE A 27 6.85 14.57 -36.29
C ILE A 27 7.19 13.24 -35.57
N PHE A 28 8.11 12.46 -36.14
CA PHE A 28 8.53 11.16 -35.60
C PHE A 28 9.14 11.22 -34.18
N PRO A 29 10.07 12.14 -33.85
CA PRO A 29 10.63 12.20 -32.49
C PRO A 29 9.63 12.67 -31.44
N VAL A 30 8.63 13.49 -31.82
CA VAL A 30 7.59 13.98 -30.89
C VAL A 30 6.62 12.85 -30.54
N ILE A 31 6.19 12.07 -31.52
CA ILE A 31 5.31 10.90 -31.28
C ILE A 31 6.05 9.86 -30.44
N LEU A 32 7.33 9.59 -30.73
CA LEU A 32 8.13 8.65 -29.94
C LEU A 32 8.33 9.16 -28.49
N ALA A 33 8.56 10.46 -28.29
CA ALA A 33 8.67 11.04 -26.95
C ALA A 33 7.35 10.96 -26.17
N VAL A 34 6.20 11.17 -26.81
CA VAL A 34 4.86 11.02 -26.21
C VAL A 34 4.58 9.56 -25.85
N ILE A 35 4.95 8.60 -26.70
CA ILE A 35 4.79 7.17 -26.40
C ILE A 35 5.72 6.76 -25.26
N ILE A 36 6.96 7.23 -25.23
CA ILE A 36 7.91 6.92 -24.14
C ILE A 36 7.43 7.54 -22.83
N THR A 37 6.94 8.79 -22.84
CA THR A 37 6.38 9.41 -21.62
C THR A 37 5.09 8.71 -21.19
N ALA A 38 4.18 8.40 -22.10
CA ALA A 38 2.97 7.63 -21.79
C ALA A 38 3.30 6.24 -21.24
N ALA A 39 4.27 5.53 -21.84
CA ALA A 39 4.77 4.25 -21.36
C ALA A 39 5.48 4.38 -20.01
N PHE A 40 6.22 5.47 -19.78
CA PHE A 40 6.87 5.77 -18.49
C PHE A 40 5.84 6.06 -17.39
N PHE A 41 4.78 6.83 -17.68
CA PHE A 41 3.68 7.07 -16.75
C PHE A 41 2.87 5.79 -16.50
N TRP A 42 2.61 4.98 -17.54
CA TRP A 42 1.91 3.70 -17.43
C TRP A 42 2.75 2.67 -16.64
N MET A 43 4.07 2.60 -16.86
CA MET A 43 5.00 1.81 -16.05
C MET A 43 5.11 2.32 -14.61
N ARG A 44 5.02 3.64 -14.39
CA ARG A 44 5.02 4.22 -13.04
C ARG A 44 3.73 3.90 -12.28
N ASP A 45 2.59 3.81 -12.98
CA ASP A 45 1.34 3.34 -12.38
C ASP A 45 1.33 1.82 -12.15
N LEU A 46 1.98 1.03 -13.00
CA LEU A 46 2.27 -0.39 -12.72
C LEU A 46 3.17 -0.56 -11.49
N ALA A 47 4.15 0.32 -11.30
CA ALA A 47 5.05 0.31 -10.15
C ALA A 47 4.36 0.65 -8.80
N LYS A 48 3.09 1.12 -8.83
CA LYS A 48 2.29 1.33 -7.61
C LYS A 48 1.66 0.04 -7.07
N THR A 49 1.86 -1.13 -7.66
CA THR A 49 1.33 -2.39 -7.11
C THR A 49 2.19 -2.88 -5.94
N SER A 50 1.95 -2.36 -4.74
CA SER A 50 2.45 -2.97 -3.51
C SER A 50 1.42 -3.99 -3.01
N GLY A 51 1.79 -5.27 -2.99
CA GLY A 51 1.02 -6.36 -2.38
C GLY A 51 0.17 -7.18 -3.33
N ALA A 52 -0.70 -6.53 -4.11
CA ALA A 52 -1.60 -7.22 -5.03
C ALA A 52 -0.81 -7.82 -6.22
N PRO A 53 -1.17 -9.02 -6.76
CA PRO A 53 -0.46 -9.63 -7.87
C PRO A 53 -0.30 -8.64 -9.05
N PRO A 54 0.92 -8.47 -9.60
CA PRO A 54 1.19 -7.48 -10.66
C PRO A 54 0.56 -7.86 -12.01
N TYR A 55 0.07 -9.11 -12.17
CA TYR A 55 -0.41 -9.65 -13.44
C TYR A 55 -1.93 -9.74 -13.59
N GLY A 56 -2.71 -9.01 -12.77
CA GLY A 56 -4.18 -9.04 -12.89
C GLY A 56 -4.81 -10.40 -12.59
N MET A 57 -4.07 -11.34 -11.99
CA MET A 57 -4.65 -12.59 -11.49
C MET A 57 -5.74 -12.26 -10.47
N ALA A 58 -6.89 -12.95 -10.61
CA ALA A 58 -8.01 -12.82 -9.71
C ALA A 58 -7.57 -13.15 -8.28
N GLU A 59 -7.89 -12.27 -7.34
CA GLU A 59 -7.58 -12.49 -5.94
C GLU A 59 -8.59 -13.42 -5.24
N GLU A 60 -9.61 -13.89 -5.97
CA GLU A 60 -10.59 -14.86 -5.45
C GLU A 60 -10.15 -16.32 -5.60
N GLU A 61 -9.19 -16.63 -6.48
CA GLU A 61 -8.67 -17.99 -6.63
C GLU A 61 -7.63 -18.26 -5.54
N VAL A 62 -8.10 -18.70 -4.37
CA VAL A 62 -7.29 -19.47 -3.42
C VAL A 62 -7.00 -20.82 -4.11
N PRO A 63 -5.78 -21.37 -4.09
CA PRO A 63 -5.60 -22.78 -4.39
C PRO A 63 -6.59 -23.57 -3.54
N LYS A 64 -7.48 -24.35 -4.17
CA LYS A 64 -8.49 -25.16 -3.45
C LYS A 64 -7.79 -25.87 -2.28
N ALA A 65 -8.41 -25.86 -1.10
CA ALA A 65 -7.91 -26.21 0.25
C ALA A 65 -6.89 -27.38 0.41
N GLU A 66 -6.64 -28.17 -0.63
CA GLU A 66 -5.61 -29.19 -0.76
C GLU A 66 -4.20 -28.78 -0.23
N PRO A 67 -3.65 -27.55 -0.44
CA PRO A 67 -2.33 -27.22 0.11
C PRO A 67 -2.33 -26.82 1.59
N PHE A 68 -3.49 -26.71 2.25
CA PHE A 68 -3.57 -26.26 3.66
C PHE A 68 -4.40 -27.19 4.54
N SER A 69 -4.41 -28.49 4.25
CA SER A 69 -5.05 -29.51 5.10
C SER A 69 -4.60 -29.45 6.56
N TRP A 70 -3.36 -28.98 6.82
CA TRP A 70 -2.83 -28.75 8.17
C TRP A 70 -3.61 -27.71 9.00
N LEU A 71 -4.45 -26.88 8.38
CA LEU A 71 -5.34 -25.95 9.08
C LEU A 71 -6.63 -26.57 9.58
N SER A 72 -7.01 -27.77 9.09
CA SER A 72 -8.30 -28.39 9.43
C SER A 72 -8.44 -28.68 10.93
N ASP A 73 -7.34 -29.00 11.60
CA ASP A 73 -7.28 -29.26 13.05
C ASP A 73 -6.68 -28.09 13.84
N TRP A 74 -6.57 -26.90 13.23
CA TRP A 74 -5.95 -25.75 13.88
C TRP A 74 -6.72 -25.35 15.14
N LYS A 75 -5.97 -25.10 16.22
CA LYS A 75 -6.49 -24.57 17.47
C LYS A 75 -5.71 -23.33 17.85
N ARG A 76 -6.45 -22.29 18.25
CA ARG A 76 -5.89 -21.11 18.88
C ARG A 76 -5.05 -21.53 20.09
N PRO A 77 -3.81 -21.06 20.25
CA PRO A 77 -3.04 -21.26 21.47
C PRO A 77 -3.77 -20.70 22.69
N ASP A 78 -3.60 -21.35 23.85
CA ASP A 78 -4.15 -20.87 25.12
C ASP A 78 -3.48 -19.56 25.57
N GLY A 79 -4.16 -18.84 26.45
CA GLY A 79 -3.67 -17.60 27.05
C GLY A 79 -4.42 -16.34 26.57
N PRO A 80 -3.99 -15.16 27.05
CA PRO A 80 -4.64 -13.88 26.75
C PRO A 80 -4.75 -13.61 25.25
N ALA A 81 -5.68 -12.75 24.84
CA ALA A 81 -5.75 -12.25 23.47
C ALA A 81 -4.40 -11.66 23.05
N ARG A 82 -3.92 -12.01 21.85
CA ARG A 82 -2.69 -11.50 21.25
C ARG A 82 -3.03 -10.57 20.08
N VAL A 83 -2.59 -9.32 20.15
CA VAL A 83 -2.81 -8.31 19.11
C VAL A 83 -1.47 -7.81 18.58
N ALA A 84 -1.29 -7.88 17.27
CA ALA A 84 -0.15 -7.29 16.59
C ALA A 84 -0.53 -5.99 15.88
N LEU A 85 0.25 -4.96 16.12
CA LEU A 85 0.11 -3.65 15.50
C LEU A 85 1.34 -3.43 14.63
N GLN A 86 1.18 -3.56 13.33
CA GLN A 86 2.26 -3.28 12.40
C GLN A 86 2.30 -1.78 12.12
N ALA A 87 3.37 -1.10 12.54
CA ALA A 87 3.60 0.28 12.19
C ALA A 87 4.09 0.35 10.73
N GLY A 88 3.19 0.71 9.81
CA GLY A 88 3.48 0.82 8.39
C GLY A 88 4.72 1.68 8.12
N HIS A 89 5.55 1.24 7.17
CA HIS A 89 6.82 1.87 6.77
C HIS A 89 7.93 1.90 7.84
N TRP A 90 7.66 1.56 9.11
CA TRP A 90 8.70 1.55 10.15
C TRP A 90 9.74 0.47 9.86
N LYS A 91 11.01 0.86 9.76
CA LYS A 91 12.14 -0.02 9.41
C LYS A 91 11.99 -0.73 8.05
N ALA A 92 11.26 -0.15 7.09
CA ALA A 92 11.06 -0.77 5.79
C ALA A 92 12.36 -1.09 5.03
N GLN A 93 13.44 -0.33 5.27
CA GLN A 93 14.77 -0.58 4.71
C GLN A 93 15.38 -1.93 5.15
N GLU A 94 14.90 -2.52 6.25
CA GLU A 94 15.33 -3.82 6.77
C GLU A 94 14.53 -4.98 6.17
N ALA A 95 13.61 -4.72 5.23
CA ALA A 95 12.80 -5.76 4.61
C ALA A 95 13.65 -6.87 3.97
N PRO A 96 13.24 -8.14 4.04
CA PRO A 96 13.94 -9.25 3.38
C PRO A 96 13.83 -9.13 1.85
N ASP A 97 14.61 -9.93 1.11
CA ASP A 97 14.66 -9.86 -0.36
C ASP A 97 13.30 -10.14 -1.01
N GLU A 98 12.49 -11.04 -0.46
CA GLU A 98 11.12 -11.30 -0.96
C GLU A 98 10.20 -10.06 -0.87
N LEU A 99 10.57 -9.09 -0.02
CA LEU A 99 9.89 -7.82 0.20
C LEU A 99 10.76 -6.61 -0.19
N GLU A 100 11.76 -6.78 -1.06
CA GLU A 100 12.74 -5.73 -1.42
C GLU A 100 12.09 -4.39 -1.83
N ARG A 101 10.92 -4.44 -2.48
CA ARG A 101 10.14 -3.27 -2.90
C ARG A 101 9.68 -2.37 -1.74
N LEU A 102 9.65 -2.89 -0.51
CA LEU A 102 9.34 -2.10 0.67
C LEU A 102 10.50 -1.18 1.06
N ARG A 103 11.75 -1.57 0.79
CA ARG A 103 12.96 -0.84 1.22
C ARG A 103 13.01 0.59 0.72
N THR A 104 12.44 0.86 -0.45
CA THR A 104 12.42 2.18 -1.11
C THR A 104 11.08 2.91 -0.95
N ASN A 105 10.08 2.29 -0.33
CA ASN A 105 8.78 2.90 -0.11
C ASN A 105 8.73 3.58 1.27
N THR A 106 8.96 4.89 1.27
CA THR A 106 9.00 5.71 2.51
C THR A 106 7.63 6.08 3.06
N GLY A 107 6.55 5.75 2.35
CA GLY A 107 5.20 6.20 2.70
C GLY A 107 4.98 7.69 2.43
N SER A 108 3.89 8.22 2.99
CA SER A 108 3.50 9.62 2.94
C SER A 108 4.30 10.50 3.92
N SER A 109 4.07 11.82 3.87
CA SER A 109 4.60 12.76 4.86
C SER A 109 3.72 14.01 4.95
N GLY A 110 3.75 14.67 6.10
CA GLY A 110 3.00 15.91 6.32
C GLY A 110 3.09 16.40 7.75
N GLY A 111 2.96 17.73 7.95
CA GLY A 111 3.00 18.33 9.29
C GLY A 111 4.31 18.12 10.04
N GLY A 112 5.42 17.98 9.32
CA GLY A 112 6.75 17.75 9.91
C GLY A 112 7.00 16.30 10.34
N LYS A 113 6.14 15.36 9.93
CA LYS A 113 6.27 13.93 10.25
C LYS A 113 6.28 13.07 9.00
N SER A 114 7.09 12.03 9.04
CA SER A 114 7.01 10.90 8.10
C SER A 114 5.90 9.95 8.52
N GLU A 115 5.33 9.20 7.58
CA GLU A 115 4.24 8.27 7.88
C GLU A 115 4.57 7.27 8.98
N TRP A 116 5.75 6.66 8.93
CA TRP A 116 6.16 5.67 9.92
C TRP A 116 6.21 6.23 11.34
N GLU A 117 6.51 7.52 11.52
CA GLU A 117 6.55 8.15 12.85
C GLU A 117 5.14 8.23 13.44
N VAL A 118 4.15 8.58 12.61
CA VAL A 118 2.75 8.66 13.01
C VAL A 118 2.19 7.28 13.31
N ASN A 119 2.43 6.31 12.42
CA ASN A 119 1.97 4.93 12.59
C ASN A 119 2.54 4.29 13.85
N LEU A 120 3.83 4.50 14.13
CA LEU A 120 4.50 3.98 15.31
C LEU A 120 3.95 4.60 16.60
N GLU A 121 3.71 5.92 16.61
CA GLU A 121 3.15 6.60 17.78
C GLU A 121 1.73 6.14 18.08
N ILE A 122 0.86 6.07 17.07
CA ILE A 122 -0.50 5.54 17.23
C ILE A 122 -0.46 4.09 17.73
N SER A 123 0.40 3.24 17.15
CA SER A 123 0.54 1.84 17.55
C SER A 123 1.00 1.69 19.01
N ARG A 124 1.91 2.55 19.49
CA ARG A 124 2.34 2.58 20.90
C ARG A 124 1.19 2.90 21.84
N LEU A 125 0.44 3.96 21.53
CA LEU A 125 -0.70 4.37 22.35
C LEU A 125 -1.80 3.31 22.38
N VAL A 126 -2.10 2.68 21.23
CA VAL A 126 -3.05 1.54 21.16
C VAL A 126 -2.56 0.39 22.03
N SER A 127 -1.28 0.03 21.90
CA SER A 127 -0.66 -1.03 22.70
C SER A 127 -0.83 -0.78 24.21
N GLU A 128 -0.58 0.44 24.68
CA GLU A 128 -0.77 0.81 26.09
C GLU A 128 -2.23 0.65 26.56
N ILE A 129 -3.21 1.03 25.73
CA ILE A 129 -4.63 0.89 26.05
C ILE A 129 -5.02 -0.59 26.14
N LEU A 130 -4.61 -1.39 25.16
CA LEU A 130 -4.93 -2.82 25.09
C LEU A 130 -4.27 -3.60 26.25
N GLN A 131 -3.01 -3.32 26.58
CA GLN A 131 -2.31 -3.97 27.69
C GLN A 131 -2.99 -3.72 29.05
N LYS A 132 -3.51 -2.52 29.29
CA LYS A 132 -4.31 -2.20 30.48
C LYS A 132 -5.61 -3.01 30.58
N ARG A 133 -6.05 -3.62 29.48
CA ARG A 133 -7.23 -4.49 29.39
C ARG A 133 -6.88 -5.98 29.36
N GLY A 134 -5.63 -6.34 29.68
CA GLY A 134 -5.19 -7.74 29.74
C GLY A 134 -4.83 -8.36 28.39
N VAL A 135 -4.79 -7.56 27.32
CA VAL A 135 -4.39 -8.02 25.98
C VAL A 135 -2.86 -8.02 25.87
N THR A 136 -2.30 -9.11 25.36
CA THR A 136 -0.89 -9.16 24.98
C THR A 136 -0.70 -8.47 23.65
N THR A 137 0.23 -7.53 23.56
CA THR A 137 0.46 -6.76 22.32
C THR A 137 1.90 -6.83 21.85
N GLU A 138 2.09 -6.72 20.54
CA GLU A 138 3.38 -6.55 19.90
C GLU A 138 3.30 -5.49 18.80
N ILE A 139 4.30 -4.60 18.74
CA ILE A 139 4.41 -3.60 17.68
C ILE A 139 5.46 -4.10 16.68
N LEU A 140 5.02 -4.40 15.47
CA LEU A 140 5.87 -4.92 14.41
C LEU A 140 6.39 -3.78 13.52
N PRO A 141 7.63 -3.89 12.99
CA PRO A 141 8.06 -3.07 11.87
C PRO A 141 7.30 -3.49 10.60
N ALA A 142 7.59 -2.85 9.47
CA ALA A 142 7.07 -3.27 8.17
C ALA A 142 7.29 -4.78 7.94
N THR A 143 8.46 -5.33 8.29
CA THR A 143 8.66 -6.77 8.19
C THR A 143 7.87 -7.53 9.26
N VAL A 144 6.88 -8.32 8.84
CA VAL A 144 6.19 -9.28 9.73
C VAL A 144 7.10 -10.50 9.92
N PRO A 145 7.33 -11.00 11.15
CA PRO A 145 8.11 -12.22 11.35
C PRO A 145 7.50 -13.42 10.60
N PRO A 146 8.30 -14.44 10.23
CA PRO A 146 7.75 -15.65 9.63
C PRO A 146 6.77 -16.37 10.55
N GLU A 147 5.75 -17.00 9.95
CA GLU A 147 4.74 -17.82 10.66
C GLU A 147 3.99 -17.06 11.76
N TYR A 148 3.90 -15.73 11.64
CA TYR A 148 3.43 -14.88 12.73
C TYR A 148 1.94 -15.07 13.04
N LEU A 149 1.66 -15.64 14.21
CA LEU A 149 0.30 -15.87 14.69
C LEU A 149 -0.09 -14.89 15.81
N ALA A 150 -1.24 -14.24 15.62
CA ALA A 150 -1.94 -13.45 16.62
C ALA A 150 -3.46 -13.66 16.48
N ASP A 151 -4.25 -13.21 17.45
CA ASP A 151 -5.72 -13.20 17.30
C ASP A 151 -6.17 -12.09 16.36
N VAL A 152 -5.51 -10.94 16.47
CA VAL A 152 -5.74 -9.76 15.65
C VAL A 152 -4.42 -9.23 15.14
N PHE A 153 -4.38 -8.88 13.86
CA PHE A 153 -3.31 -8.09 13.26
C PHE A 153 -3.91 -6.84 12.61
N VAL A 154 -3.35 -5.67 12.91
CA VAL A 154 -3.71 -4.41 12.27
C VAL A 154 -2.47 -3.79 11.64
N ALA A 155 -2.47 -3.64 10.32
CA ALA A 155 -1.52 -2.78 9.63
C ALA A 155 -1.97 -1.33 9.78
N VAL A 156 -1.22 -0.55 10.55
CA VAL A 156 -1.51 0.87 10.84
C VAL A 156 -0.74 1.73 9.85
N HIS A 157 -1.47 2.47 9.02
CA HIS A 157 -0.94 3.36 7.99
C HIS A 157 -1.55 4.77 8.09
N ALA A 158 -0.96 5.73 7.39
CA ALA A 158 -1.49 7.08 7.24
C ALA A 158 -1.32 7.57 5.80
N ASP A 159 -2.44 7.70 5.10
CA ASP A 159 -2.49 7.89 3.66
C ASP A 159 -1.91 9.23 3.18
N GLY A 160 -1.67 9.33 1.89
CA GLY A 160 -1.22 10.52 1.19
C GLY A 160 -1.94 10.69 -0.14
N SER A 161 -2.33 11.92 -0.45
CA SER A 161 -2.94 12.26 -1.74
C SER A 161 -2.24 13.45 -2.36
N THR A 162 -2.14 13.48 -3.69
CA THR A 162 -1.74 14.69 -4.42
C THR A 162 -2.81 15.78 -4.34
N ASP A 163 -4.07 15.39 -4.09
CA ASP A 163 -5.15 16.31 -3.76
C ASP A 163 -5.23 16.44 -2.23
N ILE A 164 -4.73 17.56 -1.72
CA ILE A 164 -4.66 17.88 -0.29
C ILE A 164 -6.04 18.09 0.35
N SER A 165 -7.12 18.17 -0.44
CA SER A 165 -8.49 18.29 0.06
C SER A 165 -9.10 16.95 0.48
N VAL A 166 -8.54 15.83 -0.01
CA VAL A 166 -8.94 14.49 0.38
C VAL A 166 -8.69 14.30 1.88
N SER A 167 -9.65 13.72 2.58
CA SER A 167 -9.64 13.56 4.02
C SER A 167 -10.46 12.35 4.45
N GLY A 168 -10.29 11.94 5.70
CA GLY A 168 -10.98 10.80 6.29
C GLY A 168 -10.07 9.59 6.46
N PHE A 169 -10.61 8.57 7.09
CA PHE A 169 -9.91 7.31 7.34
C PHE A 169 -10.56 6.19 6.53
N LYS A 170 -9.87 5.07 6.35
CA LYS A 170 -10.42 3.92 5.64
C LYS A 170 -9.82 2.62 6.16
N ILE A 171 -10.62 1.56 6.14
CA ILE A 171 -10.22 0.25 6.61
C ILE A 171 -10.54 -0.80 5.56
N ALA A 172 -9.67 -1.81 5.44
CA ALA A 172 -9.91 -2.92 4.54
C ALA A 172 -9.57 -4.25 5.22
N SER A 173 -10.44 -5.23 4.99
CA SER A 173 -10.14 -6.64 5.23
C SER A 173 -9.45 -7.26 4.00
N PRO A 174 -8.70 -8.36 4.17
CA PRO A 174 -8.09 -9.08 3.07
C PRO A 174 -9.11 -9.50 2.00
N TRP A 175 -8.68 -9.62 0.73
CA TRP A 175 -9.45 -10.36 -0.27
C TRP A 175 -9.64 -11.82 0.14
N ARG A 176 -8.63 -12.39 0.79
CA ARG A 176 -8.59 -13.78 1.26
C ARG A 176 -8.51 -13.82 2.77
N ASP A 177 -9.67 -13.88 3.41
CA ASP A 177 -9.77 -14.07 4.86
C ASP A 177 -10.13 -15.53 5.19
N TRP A 178 -9.13 -16.28 5.66
CA TRP A 178 -9.31 -17.67 6.08
C TRP A 178 -10.02 -17.80 7.43
N THR A 179 -10.02 -16.75 8.24
CA THR A 179 -10.73 -16.77 9.52
C THR A 179 -12.23 -16.61 9.36
N GLY A 180 -12.67 -15.94 8.28
CA GLY A 180 -14.06 -15.50 8.08
C GLY A 180 -14.51 -14.40 9.04
N LYS A 181 -13.58 -13.78 9.79
CA LYS A 181 -13.85 -12.83 10.87
C LYS A 181 -13.32 -11.42 10.58
N ALA A 182 -12.53 -11.23 9.53
CA ALA A 182 -11.92 -9.94 9.22
C ALA A 182 -12.94 -8.83 8.89
N PRO A 183 -14.09 -9.11 8.22
CA PRO A 183 -15.14 -8.11 8.07
C PRO A 183 -15.72 -7.64 9.41
N ASP A 184 -15.99 -8.56 10.35
CA ASP A 184 -16.50 -8.19 11.69
C ASP A 184 -15.48 -7.37 12.49
N LEU A 185 -14.19 -7.67 12.37
CA LEU A 185 -13.13 -6.83 12.93
C LEU A 185 -13.10 -5.43 12.29
N ALA A 186 -13.18 -5.37 10.95
CA ALA A 186 -13.16 -4.11 10.20
C ALA A 186 -14.33 -3.21 10.59
N ASP A 187 -15.55 -3.75 10.65
CA ASP A 187 -16.76 -3.00 11.01
C ASP A 187 -16.67 -2.40 12.42
N LYS A 188 -16.15 -3.17 13.39
CA LYS A 188 -16.00 -2.70 14.77
C LYS A 188 -14.94 -1.61 14.90
N ILE A 189 -13.81 -1.75 14.18
CA ILE A 189 -12.78 -0.70 14.12
C ILE A 189 -13.33 0.53 13.41
N GLU A 190 -14.02 0.40 12.29
CA GLU A 190 -14.59 1.53 11.56
C GLU A 190 -15.54 2.35 12.44
N ALA A 191 -16.49 1.69 13.11
CA ALA A 191 -17.46 2.33 13.97
C ALA A 191 -16.80 3.06 15.16
N ALA A 192 -15.89 2.39 15.87
CA ALA A 192 -15.20 2.98 17.02
C ALA A 192 -14.25 4.12 16.60
N TYR A 193 -13.53 3.94 15.49
CA TYR A 193 -12.61 4.95 14.98
C TYR A 193 -13.34 6.21 14.51
N GLN A 194 -14.45 6.04 13.78
CA GLN A 194 -15.30 7.17 13.37
C GLN A 194 -15.83 7.93 14.61
N LEU A 195 -16.31 7.21 15.62
CA LEU A 195 -16.85 7.82 16.84
C LEU A 195 -15.79 8.63 17.59
N ALA A 196 -14.59 8.06 17.81
CA ALA A 196 -13.53 8.70 18.58
C ALA A 196 -12.90 9.90 17.86
N THR A 197 -12.74 9.81 16.54
CA THR A 197 -12.04 10.83 15.74
C THR A 197 -12.96 11.89 15.16
N GLY A 198 -14.22 11.55 14.90
CA GLY A 198 -15.16 12.38 14.13
C GLY A 198 -14.81 12.45 12.63
N MET A 199 -13.87 11.64 12.15
CA MET A 199 -13.46 11.62 10.75
C MET A 199 -14.50 10.87 9.90
N LYS A 200 -14.69 11.33 8.66
CA LYS A 200 -15.51 10.62 7.68
C LYS A 200 -14.78 9.37 7.21
N ILE A 201 -15.55 8.36 6.79
CA ILE A 201 -15.01 7.20 6.08
C ILE A 201 -14.68 7.64 4.65
N ASP A 202 -13.47 7.35 4.20
CA ASP A 202 -13.10 7.43 2.79
C ASP A 202 -13.45 6.10 2.10
N PRO A 203 -14.43 6.06 1.17
CA PRO A 203 -14.85 4.81 0.53
C PRO A 203 -13.82 4.28 -0.48
N ASN A 204 -12.73 5.02 -0.76
CA ASN A 204 -11.72 4.65 -1.75
C ASN A 204 -10.74 3.60 -1.21
N ILE A 205 -11.22 2.36 -1.09
CA ILE A 205 -10.39 1.18 -0.78
C ILE A 205 -9.65 0.72 -2.02
N SER A 206 -8.31 0.77 -1.98
CA SER A 206 -7.49 0.31 -3.09
C SER A 206 -7.41 -1.22 -3.14
N ARG A 207 -7.14 -1.76 -4.34
CA ARG A 207 -6.85 -3.19 -4.51
C ARG A 207 -5.69 -3.67 -3.61
N ASN A 208 -4.67 -2.83 -3.44
CA ASN A 208 -3.49 -3.12 -2.62
C ASN A 208 -3.78 -3.20 -1.13
N MET A 209 -4.75 -2.43 -0.62
CA MET A 209 -5.13 -2.55 0.79
C MET A 209 -5.70 -3.93 1.09
N ARG A 210 -6.60 -4.42 0.24
CA ARG A 210 -7.18 -5.76 0.38
C ARG A 210 -6.20 -6.88 0.00
N GLY A 211 -5.25 -6.59 -0.89
CA GLY A 211 -4.16 -7.49 -1.30
C GLY A 211 -2.84 -7.22 -0.58
N TYR A 212 -2.86 -6.66 0.63
CA TYR A 212 -1.66 -6.25 1.34
C TYR A 212 -0.74 -7.46 1.60
N TYR A 213 0.58 -7.26 1.49
CA TYR A 213 1.52 -8.39 1.51
C TYR A 213 1.50 -9.18 2.81
N ALA A 214 1.24 -8.51 3.95
CA ALA A 214 1.17 -9.19 5.23
C ALA A 214 0.00 -10.19 5.28
N PHE A 215 -1.02 -10.03 4.44
CA PHE A 215 -2.13 -10.98 4.31
C PHE A 215 -1.81 -12.15 3.38
N ALA A 216 -0.75 -12.04 2.57
CA ALA A 216 -0.43 -12.97 1.50
C ALA A 216 0.48 -14.13 1.96
N PHE A 217 0.04 -14.87 2.99
CA PHE A 217 0.74 -16.02 3.57
C PHE A 217 1.06 -17.14 2.57
N TRP A 218 0.29 -17.23 1.48
CA TRP A 218 0.54 -18.20 0.41
C TRP A 218 1.67 -17.77 -0.55
N ARG A 219 2.21 -16.56 -0.40
CA ARG A 219 3.26 -15.98 -1.25
C ARG A 219 4.54 -15.64 -0.52
N TYR A 220 4.44 -15.22 0.73
CA TYR A 220 5.55 -14.65 1.49
C TYR A 220 5.75 -15.41 2.79
N ASN A 221 7.01 -15.60 3.16
CA ASN A 221 7.35 -16.11 4.48
C ASN A 221 7.04 -15.05 5.55
N HIS A 222 7.34 -13.78 5.26
CA HIS A 222 7.10 -12.63 6.15
C HIS A 222 5.67 -12.06 5.99
N ALA A 223 4.71 -12.91 6.33
CA ALA A 223 3.28 -12.63 6.35
C ALA A 223 2.63 -13.27 7.59
N VAL A 224 1.43 -12.80 7.95
CA VAL A 224 0.71 -13.36 9.10
C VAL A 224 0.20 -14.76 8.79
N HIS A 225 0.14 -15.60 9.80
CA HIS A 225 -0.50 -16.90 9.74
C HIS A 225 -1.96 -16.77 9.24
N PRO A 226 -2.47 -17.70 8.39
CA PRO A 226 -3.83 -17.64 7.82
C PRO A 226 -4.96 -17.54 8.84
N MET A 227 -4.72 -18.03 10.06
CA MET A 227 -5.68 -17.97 11.18
C MET A 227 -5.59 -16.71 12.02
N THR A 228 -4.78 -15.72 11.63
CA THR A 228 -4.73 -14.38 12.25
C THR A 228 -5.79 -13.48 11.61
N THR A 229 -6.80 -13.02 12.37
CA THR A 229 -7.80 -12.09 11.84
C THR A 229 -7.15 -10.73 11.60
N SER A 230 -7.15 -10.27 10.34
CA SER A 230 -6.28 -9.18 9.91
C SER A 230 -7.04 -8.07 9.21
N VAL A 231 -6.62 -6.82 9.41
CA VAL A 231 -7.09 -5.63 8.67
C VAL A 231 -5.95 -4.65 8.43
N ILE A 232 -6.14 -3.74 7.48
CA ILE A 232 -5.29 -2.55 7.29
C ILE A 232 -6.14 -1.31 7.50
N LEU A 233 -5.67 -0.40 8.36
CA LEU A 233 -6.30 0.87 8.66
C LEU A 233 -5.39 2.00 8.17
N GLU A 234 -5.89 2.79 7.23
CA GLU A 234 -5.36 4.11 6.94
C GLU A 234 -6.04 5.10 7.88
N THR A 235 -5.29 5.60 8.86
CA THR A 235 -5.79 6.39 9.99
C THR A 235 -6.29 7.79 9.60
N GLY A 236 -5.89 8.28 8.44
CA GLY A 236 -6.17 9.62 7.95
C GLY A 236 -5.18 10.03 6.87
N PHE A 237 -5.37 11.19 6.24
CA PHE A 237 -4.43 11.71 5.25
C PHE A 237 -3.40 12.64 5.87
N LEU A 238 -2.11 12.26 5.83
CA LEU A 238 -1.00 13.13 6.24
C LEU A 238 -0.92 14.41 5.42
N THR A 239 -1.36 14.37 4.17
CA THR A 239 -1.42 15.54 3.27
C THR A 239 -2.52 16.53 3.66
N ASN A 240 -3.55 16.08 4.37
CA ASN A 240 -4.69 16.92 4.77
C ASN A 240 -4.45 17.63 6.12
N ALA A 241 -4.67 18.94 6.16
CA ALA A 241 -4.43 19.72 7.38
C ALA A 241 -5.43 19.44 8.51
N ALA A 242 -6.66 19.05 8.21
CA ALA A 242 -7.65 18.71 9.23
C ALA A 242 -7.36 17.34 9.85
N ASP A 243 -7.06 16.33 9.04
CA ASP A 243 -6.74 14.98 9.52
C ASP A 243 -5.49 14.99 10.42
N ARG A 244 -4.47 15.79 10.08
CA ARG A 244 -3.27 15.96 10.93
C ARG A 244 -3.58 16.50 12.33
N LYS A 245 -4.68 17.24 12.54
CA LYS A 245 -5.08 17.65 13.89
C LYS A 245 -5.43 16.44 14.77
N THR A 246 -5.86 15.36 14.14
CA THR A 246 -6.16 14.09 14.81
C THR A 246 -4.93 13.19 14.81
N ILE A 247 -4.45 12.76 13.65
CA ILE A 247 -3.42 11.70 13.58
C ILE A 247 -2.01 12.17 14.00
N VAL A 248 -1.71 13.47 13.94
CA VAL A 248 -0.39 14.02 14.33
C VAL A 248 -0.46 14.79 15.66
N GLN A 249 -1.39 15.73 15.79
CA GLN A 249 -1.44 16.63 16.95
C GLN A 249 -2.18 16.04 18.15
N ASN A 250 -3.07 15.07 17.94
CA ASN A 250 -3.84 14.41 18.98
C ASN A 250 -3.98 12.89 18.73
N PRO A 251 -2.85 12.18 18.58
CA PRO A 251 -2.85 10.76 18.21
C PRO A 251 -3.60 9.87 19.22
N GLN A 252 -3.84 10.36 20.44
CA GLN A 252 -4.64 9.71 21.47
C GLN A 252 -6.07 9.42 20.99
N LYS A 253 -6.68 10.29 20.16
CA LYS A 253 -8.02 10.02 19.60
C LYS A 253 -8.01 8.86 18.63
N SER A 254 -7.03 8.83 17.73
CA SER A 254 -6.83 7.71 16.80
C SER A 254 -6.56 6.42 17.55
N ALA A 255 -5.71 6.47 18.58
CA ALA A 255 -5.39 5.31 19.39
C ALA A 255 -6.60 4.80 20.19
N GLN A 256 -7.40 5.69 20.78
CA GLN A 256 -8.61 5.33 21.50
C GLN A 256 -9.61 4.60 20.56
N GLY A 257 -9.91 5.18 19.40
CA GLY A 257 -10.86 4.60 18.46
C GLY A 257 -10.41 3.23 17.92
N LEU A 258 -9.13 3.10 17.58
CA LEU A 258 -8.58 1.81 17.13
C LEU A 258 -8.59 0.77 18.28
N ALA A 259 -8.15 1.14 19.48
CA ALA A 259 -8.15 0.23 20.62
C ALA A 259 -9.55 -0.23 21.00
N GLU A 260 -10.54 0.68 21.04
CA GLU A 260 -11.94 0.34 21.33
C GLU A 260 -12.51 -0.63 20.29
N GLY A 261 -12.24 -0.39 18.99
CA GLY A 261 -12.68 -1.29 17.93
C GLY A 261 -12.11 -2.72 18.08
N ILE A 262 -10.82 -2.82 18.39
CA ILE A 262 -10.16 -4.11 18.66
C ILE A 262 -10.77 -4.78 19.90
N LEU A 263 -10.98 -4.04 20.99
CA LEU A 263 -11.57 -4.61 22.22
C LEU A 263 -13.00 -5.10 21.99
N ASN A 264 -13.82 -4.33 21.27
CA ASN A 264 -15.18 -4.74 20.89
C ASN A 264 -15.17 -6.03 20.07
N TYR A 265 -14.18 -6.21 19.19
CA TYR A 265 -13.99 -7.46 18.45
C TYR A 265 -13.62 -8.61 19.39
N LEU A 266 -12.59 -8.42 20.22
CA LEU A 266 -12.14 -9.47 21.13
C LEU A 266 -13.24 -9.90 22.11
N GLU A 267 -14.04 -8.97 22.62
CA GLU A 267 -15.20 -9.27 23.47
C GLU A 267 -16.26 -10.08 22.72
N ALA A 268 -16.61 -9.69 21.48
CA ALA A 268 -17.55 -10.44 20.65
C ALA A 268 -17.06 -11.86 20.33
N GLN A 269 -15.74 -12.04 20.22
CA GLN A 269 -15.09 -13.34 20.03
C GLN A 269 -14.86 -14.12 21.34
N ARG A 270 -15.24 -13.57 22.51
CA ARG A 270 -15.03 -14.14 23.85
C ARG A 270 -13.56 -14.40 24.17
N LEU A 271 -12.70 -13.45 23.81
CA LEU A 271 -11.26 -13.47 24.04
C LEU A 271 -10.80 -12.53 25.18
N LEU A 272 -11.74 -11.85 25.85
CA LEU A 272 -11.52 -10.97 27.01
C LEU A 272 -12.27 -11.48 28.24
#